data_AF-A0A7Y3NS57-F1
#
_entry.id   AF-A0A7Y3NS57-F1
#
_cell.length_a   1.000
_cell.length_b   1.000
_cell.length_c   1.000
_cell.angle_alpha   90.00
_cell.angle_beta   90.00
_cell.angle_gamma   90.00
#
_symmetry.space_group_name_H-M   'P 1'
#
loop_
_entity.id
_entity.type
_entity.pdbx_description
1 polymer ?
#
loop_
_entity_poly.entity_id
_entity_poly.type
_entity_poly.pdbx_seq_one_letter_code
_entity_poly.pdbx_strand_id
1 'polypeptide(L)'
;MKKVLTLTVGTFGALALPLVSFAAINNISDVGTFIINTINNVLVPVLFAIAFIVFIWGVFQTFILGQGSEDAKEKGKNLMLWGLIGFFVMVSVWGLVNILTGTISFGNNTGVTTPTAGTQVGQ
;
A
#
# COMPACT_ATOMS: atom_id res chain seq x y z
N MET A 1 -7.07 35.15 6.78
CA MET A 1 -5.69 34.98 6.26
C MET A 1 -4.86 33.92 7.01
N LYS A 2 -5.05 33.67 8.31
CA LYS A 2 -4.25 32.69 9.07
C LYS A 2 -4.43 31.23 8.63
N LYS A 3 -5.63 30.84 8.18
CA LYS A 3 -5.95 29.45 7.76
C LYS A 3 -5.25 29.02 6.46
N VAL A 4 -4.96 29.99 5.58
CA VAL A 4 -4.29 29.74 4.30
C VAL A 4 -2.80 29.48 4.53
N LEU A 5 -2.21 30.12 5.53
CA LEU A 5 -0.81 29.91 5.96
C LEU A 5 -0.59 28.54 6.61
N THR A 6 -1.58 28.02 7.34
CA THR A 6 -1.52 26.66 7.91
C THR A 6 -1.63 25.57 6.83
N LEU A 7 -2.39 25.82 5.77
CA LEU A 7 -2.53 24.89 4.64
C LEU A 7 -1.26 24.80 3.80
N THR A 8 -0.56 25.90 3.51
CA THR A 8 0.71 25.87 2.76
C THR A 8 1.86 25.23 3.54
N VAL A 9 1.93 25.40 4.86
CA VAL A 9 2.92 24.72 5.72
C VAL A 9 2.59 23.22 5.85
N GLY A 10 1.31 22.85 5.92
CA GLY A 10 0.87 21.45 5.92
C GLY A 10 1.24 20.71 4.63
N THR A 11 1.10 21.36 3.47
CA THR A 11 1.49 20.78 2.17
C THR A 11 3.02 20.66 2.03
N PHE A 12 3.79 21.61 2.56
CA PHE A 12 5.26 21.52 2.58
C PHE A 12 5.76 20.42 3.53
N GLY A 13 5.12 20.25 4.70
CA GLY A 13 5.38 19.15 5.61
C GLY A 13 5.03 17.79 4.99
N ALA A 14 3.90 17.70 4.28
CA ALA A 14 3.48 16.50 3.56
C ALA A 14 4.44 16.12 2.42
N LEU A 15 5.00 17.10 1.72
CA LEU A 15 6.04 16.89 0.70
C LEU A 15 7.43 16.57 1.30
N ALA A 16 7.64 16.86 2.59
CA ALA A 16 8.83 16.46 3.34
C ALA A 16 8.70 15.08 4.00
N LEU A 17 7.50 14.50 4.09
CA LEU A 17 7.29 13.13 4.59
C LEU A 17 8.10 12.06 3.84
N PRO A 18 8.26 12.12 2.50
CA PRO A 18 9.17 11.24 1.79
C PRO A 18 10.63 11.44 2.19
N LEU A 19 11.06 12.69 2.43
CA LEU A 19 12.45 13.03 2.78
C LEU A 19 12.82 12.55 4.19
N VAL A 20 11.91 12.59 5.16
CA VAL A 20 12.15 12.05 6.52
C VAL A 20 12.12 10.52 6.56
N SER A 21 11.50 9.87 5.57
CA SER A 21 11.46 8.41 5.44
C SER A 21 12.86 7.84 5.14
N PHE A 22 13.69 8.55 4.38
CA PHE A 22 15.04 8.08 4.00
C PHE A 22 16.10 8.25 5.11
N ALA A 23 15.84 9.06 6.15
CA ALA A 23 16.81 9.35 7.22
C ALA A 23 16.80 8.33 8.38
N ALA A 24 15.84 7.41 8.42
CA ALA A 24 15.61 6.50 9.56
C ALA A 24 16.26 5.11 9.40
N ILE A 25 17.02 4.86 8.34
CA ILE A 25 17.60 3.55 8.04
C ILE A 25 18.92 3.38 8.81
N ASN A 26 18.90 2.63 9.91
CA ASN A 26 20.09 2.39 10.73
C ASN A 26 20.67 0.97 10.52
N ASN A 27 19.87 0.04 9.98
CA ASN A 27 20.24 -1.36 9.75
C ASN A 27 19.61 -1.93 8.47
N ILE A 28 20.09 -3.10 8.01
CA ILE A 28 19.51 -3.85 6.87
C ILE A 28 18.05 -4.25 7.11
N SER A 29 17.66 -4.51 8.35
CA SER A 29 16.25 -4.75 8.70
C SER A 29 15.37 -3.52 8.46
N ASP A 30 15.92 -2.32 8.65
CA ASP A 30 15.18 -1.06 8.45
C ASP A 30 14.96 -0.80 6.96
N VAL A 31 15.88 -1.22 6.09
CA VAL A 31 15.71 -1.18 4.63
C VAL A 31 14.52 -2.04 4.21
N GLY A 32 14.41 -3.26 4.74
CA GLY A 32 13.29 -4.15 4.48
C GLY A 32 11.95 -3.54 4.89
N THR A 33 11.88 -3.04 6.13
CA THR A 33 10.67 -2.36 6.64
C THR A 33 10.33 -1.12 5.82
N PHE A 34 11.31 -0.31 5.43
CA PHE A 34 11.10 0.88 4.59
C PHE A 34 10.49 0.53 3.23
N ILE A 35 11.00 -0.51 2.56
CA ILE A 35 10.48 -0.96 1.26
C ILE A 35 9.04 -1.45 1.41
N ILE A 36 8.78 -2.31 2.39
CA ILE A 36 7.44 -2.86 2.65
C ILE A 36 6.44 -1.74 2.96
N ASN A 37 6.85 -0.78 3.81
CA ASN A 37 6.00 0.33 4.20
C ASN A 37 5.72 1.28 3.02
N THR A 38 6.68 1.48 2.13
CA THR A 38 6.52 2.28 0.91
C THR A 38 5.55 1.60 -0.06
N ILE A 39 5.70 0.29 -0.28
CA ILE A 39 4.79 -0.47 -1.15
C ILE A 39 3.37 -0.41 -0.60
N ASN A 40 3.19 -0.67 0.69
CA ASN A 40 1.85 -0.77 1.29
C ASN A 40 1.14 0.57 1.43
N ASN A 41 1.84 1.65 1.78
CA ASN A 41 1.20 2.94 2.02
C ASN A 41 1.14 3.85 0.80
N VAL A 42 1.96 3.60 -0.22
CA VAL A 42 2.03 4.47 -1.41
C VAL A 42 1.66 3.69 -2.66
N LEU A 43 2.38 2.61 -2.97
CA LEU A 43 2.22 1.91 -4.25
C LEU A 43 0.84 1.22 -4.36
N VAL A 44 0.43 0.49 -3.32
CA VAL A 44 -0.86 -0.22 -3.32
C VAL A 44 -2.04 0.74 -3.46
N PRO A 45 -2.18 1.82 -2.65
CA PRO A 45 -3.28 2.78 -2.81
C PRO A 45 -3.30 3.46 -4.18
N VAL A 46 -2.13 3.81 -4.73
CA VAL A 46 -2.03 4.45 -6.05
C VAL A 46 -2.49 3.49 -7.15
N LEU A 47 -2.01 2.24 -7.13
CA LEU A 47 -2.42 1.22 -8.09
C LEU A 47 -3.93 0.92 -7.98
N PHE A 48 -4.46 0.88 -6.77
CA PHE A 48 -5.89 0.68 -6.53
C PHE A 48 -6.72 1.83 -7.11
N ALA A 49 -6.27 3.07 -6.94
CA ALA A 49 -6.91 4.24 -7.52
C ALA A 49 -6.91 4.18 -9.06
N ILE A 50 -5.79 3.81 -9.67
CA ILE A 50 -5.69 3.65 -11.14
C ILE A 50 -6.64 2.55 -11.63
N ALA A 51 -6.61 1.37 -10.99
CA ALA A 51 -7.49 0.26 -11.34
C ALA A 51 -8.97 0.65 -11.21
N PHE A 52 -9.32 1.43 -10.19
CA PHE A 52 -10.67 1.94 -9.98
C PHE A 52 -11.10 2.92 -11.07
N ILE A 53 -10.22 3.83 -11.49
CA ILE A 53 -10.49 4.76 -12.59
C ILE A 53 -10.71 3.99 -13.90
N VAL A 54 -9.85 3.02 -14.21
CA VAL A 54 -9.99 2.18 -15.42
C VAL A 54 -11.29 1.38 -15.39
N PHE A 55 -11.65 0.83 -14.23
CA PHE A 55 -12.91 0.12 -14.06
C PHE A 55 -14.12 1.03 -14.30
N ILE A 56 -14.14 2.21 -13.68
CA ILE A 56 -15.22 3.19 -13.86
C ILE A 56 -15.30 3.66 -15.32
N TRP A 57 -14.16 3.89 -15.98
CA TRP A 57 -14.13 4.23 -17.40
C TRP A 57 -14.72 3.11 -18.27
N GLY A 58 -14.40 1.85 -17.97
CA GLY A 58 -15.00 0.70 -18.63
C GLY A 58 -16.52 0.66 -18.46
N VAL A 59 -17.03 0.93 -17.26
CA VAL A 59 -18.48 1.03 -16.99
C VAL A 59 -19.11 2.17 -17.82
N PHE A 60 -18.55 3.37 -17.77
CA PHE A 60 -19.07 4.50 -18.57
C PHE A 60 -19.09 4.18 -20.06
N GLN A 61 -18.03 3.56 -20.59
CA GLN A 61 -17.96 3.21 -22.00
C GLN A 61 -18.98 2.13 -22.39
N THR A 62 -19.20 1.12 -21.54
CA THR A 62 -20.21 0.07 -21.79
C THR A 62 -21.64 0.60 -21.70
N PHE A 63 -21.96 1.43 -20.71
CA PHE A 63 -23.35 1.82 -20.42
C PHE A 63 -23.81 3.12 -21.11
N ILE A 64 -22.90 4.05 -21.41
CA ILE A 64 -23.23 5.32 -22.08
C ILE A 64 -22.95 5.25 -23.59
N LEU A 65 -21.76 4.79 -23.98
CA LEU A 65 -21.36 4.72 -25.40
C LEU A 65 -21.83 3.42 -26.07
N GLY A 66 -21.98 2.34 -25.30
CA GLY A 66 -22.44 1.03 -25.79
C GLY A 66 -23.94 0.92 -26.09
N GLN A 67 -24.73 1.97 -25.88
CA GLN A 67 -26.17 1.98 -26.25
C GLN A 67 -26.40 2.08 -27.76
N GLY A 68 -25.43 2.61 -28.52
CA GLY A 68 -25.55 2.84 -29.96
C GLY A 68 -24.68 1.95 -30.85
N SER A 69 -23.68 1.24 -30.30
CA SER A 69 -22.86 0.29 -31.07
C SER A 69 -22.33 -0.87 -30.21
N GLU A 70 -22.37 -2.08 -30.76
CA GLU A 70 -21.88 -3.31 -30.11
C GLU A 70 -20.36 -3.22 -29.84
N ASP A 71 -19.60 -2.57 -30.74
CA ASP A 71 -18.15 -2.38 -30.63
C ASP A 71 -17.74 -1.57 -29.38
N ALA A 72 -18.50 -0.51 -29.06
CA ALA A 72 -18.21 0.31 -27.89
C ALA A 72 -18.48 -0.45 -26.58
N LYS A 73 -19.52 -1.31 -26.60
CA LYS A 73 -19.90 -2.18 -25.50
C LYS A 73 -18.83 -3.24 -25.23
N GLU A 74 -18.31 -3.87 -26.28
CA GLU A 74 -17.23 -4.86 -26.18
C GLU A 74 -15.92 -4.24 -25.65
N LYS A 75 -15.54 -3.06 -26.15
CA LYS A 75 -14.38 -2.33 -25.65
C LYS A 75 -14.51 -1.98 -24.16
N GLY A 76 -15.67 -1.47 -23.73
CA GLY A 76 -15.90 -1.16 -22.32
C GLY A 76 -15.86 -2.41 -21.42
N LYS A 77 -16.39 -3.55 -21.89
CA LYS A 77 -16.29 -4.84 -21.18
C LYS A 77 -14.85 -5.29 -21.00
N ASN A 78 -14.03 -5.16 -22.04
CA ASN A 78 -12.61 -5.47 -21.94
C ASN A 78 -11.90 -4.56 -20.91
N LEU A 79 -12.18 -3.26 -20.90
CA LEU A 79 -11.61 -2.34 -19.92
C LEU A 79 -12.04 -2.66 -18.48
N MET A 80 -13.31 -3.04 -18.27
CA MET A 80 -13.77 -3.50 -16.95
C MET A 80 -13.05 -4.78 -16.51
N LEU A 81 -12.86 -5.74 -17.42
CA LEU A 81 -12.14 -6.98 -17.11
C LEU A 81 -10.68 -6.70 -16.73
N TRP A 82 -9.99 -5.82 -17.46
CA TRP A 82 -8.63 -5.40 -17.12
C TRP A 82 -8.55 -4.74 -15.74
N GLY A 83 -9.51 -3.88 -15.39
CA GLY A 83 -9.62 -3.31 -14.05
C GLY A 83 -9.84 -4.38 -12.97
N LEU A 84 -10.74 -5.33 -13.23
CA LEU A 84 -11.05 -6.42 -12.31
C LEU A 84 -9.86 -7.37 -12.09
N ILE A 85 -9.13 -7.69 -13.16
CA ILE A 85 -7.89 -8.49 -13.07
C ILE A 85 -6.86 -7.75 -12.23
N GLY A 86 -6.71 -6.44 -12.41
CA GLY A 86 -5.85 -5.60 -11.58
C GLY A 86 -6.19 -5.72 -10.09
N PHE A 87 -7.48 -5.61 -9.74
CA PHE A 87 -7.93 -5.80 -8.36
C PHE A 87 -7.68 -7.22 -7.84
N PHE A 88 -7.96 -8.23 -8.66
CA PHE A 88 -7.76 -9.63 -8.28
C PHE A 88 -6.30 -9.91 -7.94
N VAL A 89 -5.35 -9.44 -8.75
CA VAL A 89 -3.91 -9.64 -8.48
C VAL A 89 -3.50 -8.97 -7.17
N MET A 90 -3.93 -7.73 -6.93
CA MET A 90 -3.59 -7.00 -5.69
C MET A 90 -4.08 -7.73 -4.44
N VAL A 91 -5.33 -8.22 -4.47
CA VAL A 91 -5.92 -8.97 -3.35
C VAL A 91 -5.28 -10.35 -3.21
N SER A 92 -4.99 -11.03 -4.32
CA SER A 92 -4.38 -12.36 -4.34
C SER A 92 -2.99 -12.37 -3.70
N VAL A 93 -2.14 -11.39 -4.01
CA VAL A 93 -0.81 -11.27 -3.40
C VAL A 93 -0.90 -11.12 -1.88
N TRP A 94 -1.78 -10.25 -1.38
CA TRP A 94 -1.96 -10.06 0.06
C TRP A 94 -2.63 -11.24 0.76
N GLY A 95 -3.60 -11.88 0.10
CA GLY A 95 -4.21 -13.11 0.58
C GLY A 95 -3.18 -14.23 0.74
N LEU A 96 -2.29 -14.38 -0.24
CA LEU A 96 -1.19 -15.34 -0.18
C LEU A 96 -0.21 -15.00 0.95
N VAL A 97 0.22 -13.74 1.06
CA VAL A 97 1.12 -13.29 2.14
C VAL A 97 0.52 -13.61 3.51
N ASN A 98 -0.77 -13.34 3.72
CA ASN A 98 -1.45 -13.62 4.99
C ASN A 98 -1.51 -15.12 5.32
N ILE A 99 -1.72 -15.98 4.30
CA ILE A 99 -1.69 -17.43 4.49
C ILE A 99 -0.27 -17.89 4.84
N LEU A 100 0.75 -17.37 4.16
CA LEU A 100 2.15 -17.72 4.43
C LEU A 100 2.60 -17.28 5.82
N THR A 101 2.30 -16.05 6.24
CA THR A 101 2.66 -15.56 7.58
C THR A 101 1.86 -16.20 8.70
N GLY A 102 0.61 -16.61 8.43
CA GLY A 102 -0.23 -17.30 9.41
C GLY A 102 0.06 -18.80 9.55
N THR A 103 0.48 -19.46 8.48
CA THR A 103 0.74 -20.92 8.46
C THR A 103 2.19 -21.24 8.76
N ILE A 104 3.13 -20.42 8.27
CA ILE A 104 4.55 -20.56 8.57
C ILE A 104 4.82 -19.74 9.81
N SER A 105 4.89 -20.42 10.95
CA SER A 105 5.36 -19.82 12.20
C SER A 105 6.86 -19.54 12.04
N PHE A 106 7.20 -18.41 11.43
CA PHE A 106 8.53 -17.85 11.51
C PHE A 106 8.75 -17.57 12.99
N GLY A 107 9.57 -18.38 13.66
CA GLY A 107 9.82 -18.30 15.09
C GLY A 107 10.44 -16.95 15.45
N ASN A 108 9.61 -15.91 15.55
CA ASN A 108 9.92 -14.62 16.11
C ASN A 108 9.97 -14.81 17.62
N ASN A 109 11.01 -15.50 18.07
CA ASN A 109 11.43 -15.54 19.46
C ASN A 109 11.96 -14.14 19.83
N THR A 110 11.04 -13.18 19.92
CA THR A 110 11.27 -11.84 20.50
C THR A 110 11.32 -11.90 22.03
N GLY A 111 11.38 -13.09 22.60
CA GLY A 111 11.66 -13.35 24.01
C GLY A 111 13.03 -13.97 24.23
N VAL A 112 14.10 -13.47 23.61
CA VAL A 112 15.43 -13.68 24.22
C VAL A 112 15.60 -12.58 25.26
N THR A 113 14.97 -12.78 26.43
CA THR A 113 15.46 -12.14 27.64
C THR A 113 16.86 -12.69 27.86
N THR A 114 17.88 -11.87 27.57
CA THR A 114 19.22 -12.17 28.05
C THR A 114 19.11 -12.34 29.58
N PRO A 115 19.75 -13.35 30.17
CA PRO A 115 19.76 -13.49 31.61
C PRO A 115 20.29 -12.20 32.22
N THR A 116 19.40 -11.41 32.80
CA THR A 116 19.82 -10.34 33.71
C THR A 116 20.25 -11.07 34.97
N ALA A 117 21.56 -11.21 35.15
CA ALA A 117 22.11 -11.70 36.39
C ALA A 117 21.65 -10.76 37.50
N GLY A 118 20.57 -11.15 38.18
CA GLY A 118 20.10 -10.48 39.37
C GLY A 118 21.14 -10.66 40.46
N THR A 119 22.03 -9.69 40.61
CA THR A 119 22.64 -9.36 41.90
C THR A 119 22.83 -7.83 41.95
N GLN A 120 21.79 -7.12 42.39
CA GLN A 120 22.01 -5.89 43.16
C GLN A 120 22.54 -6.33 44.53
N VAL A 121 23.81 -6.74 44.58
CA VAL A 121 24.52 -6.91 45.85
C VAL A 121 25.25 -5.61 46.14
N GLY A 122 24.61 -4.78 46.97
CA GLY A 122 25.22 -3.74 47.79
C GLY A 122 26.21 -2.81 47.11
N GLN A 123 25.71 -1.68 46.58
CA GLN A 123 26.21 -0.33 46.84
C GLN A 123 25.03 0.64 46.77
#